data_AF-A0A379W2C2-F1
#
_entry.id   AF-A0A379W2C2-F1
#
_cell.length_a   1.000
_cell.length_b   1.000
_cell.length_c   1.000
_cell.angle_alpha   90.00
_cell.angle_beta   90.00
_cell.angle_gamma   90.00
#
_symmetry.space_group_name_H-M   'P 1'
#
loop_
_entity.id
_entity.type
_entity.pdbx_description
1 polymer ?
#
loop_
_entity_poly.entity_id
_entity_poly.type
_entity_poly.pdbx_seq_one_letter_code
_entity_poly.pdbx_strand_id
1 'polypeptide(L)'
;MTSSLQYENDDLMRTDFNSDDYAIACCVSPMVIGKQMQFFGARANLAKTLLYAINGGVDEKLKIQVGPKTAPLTDEVLDYDAVMESLDHFMDWLAVQ
;
A
#
# COMPACT_ATOMS: atom_id res chain seq x y z
N MET A 1 -26.16 -15.24 -15.19
CA MET A 1 -25.27 -14.85 -14.07
C MET A 1 -25.20 -13.33 -14.07
N THR A 2 -25.42 -12.67 -12.93
CA THR A 2 -25.67 -11.22 -12.85
C THR A 2 -24.42 -10.36 -12.60
N SER A 3 -23.25 -10.99 -12.46
CA SER A 3 -21.99 -10.33 -12.08
C SER A 3 -22.08 -9.55 -10.76
N SER A 4 -22.85 -10.06 -9.80
CA SER A 4 -23.18 -9.37 -8.53
C SER A 4 -22.70 -10.11 -7.26
N LEU A 5 -21.90 -11.16 -7.42
CA LEU A 5 -21.38 -11.97 -6.30
C LEU A 5 -19.86 -11.85 -6.21
N GLN A 6 -19.35 -11.88 -4.99
CA GLN A 6 -17.92 -11.97 -4.67
C GLN A 6 -17.67 -13.22 -3.81
N TYR A 7 -16.43 -13.71 -3.82
CA TYR A 7 -16.02 -14.91 -3.08
C TYR A 7 -14.77 -14.58 -2.28
N GLU A 8 -14.75 -14.97 -1.01
CA GLU A 8 -13.59 -14.87 -0.11
C GLU A 8 -13.28 -16.26 0.47
N ASN A 9 -12.02 -16.52 0.82
CA ASN A 9 -11.57 -17.87 1.20
C ASN A 9 -11.84 -18.17 2.69
N ASP A 10 -12.90 -18.92 2.97
CA ASP A 10 -13.27 -19.33 4.33
C ASP A 10 -12.26 -20.28 4.99
N ASP A 11 -11.66 -21.21 4.24
CA ASP A 11 -10.70 -22.16 4.80
C ASP A 11 -9.44 -21.45 5.33
N LEU A 12 -9.05 -20.35 4.69
CA LEU A 12 -7.97 -19.50 5.16
C LEU A 12 -8.41 -18.65 6.37
N MET A 13 -9.52 -17.90 6.26
CA MET A 13 -9.90 -16.94 7.30
C MET A 13 -10.37 -17.62 8.60
N ARG A 14 -11.19 -18.68 8.51
CA ARG A 14 -11.69 -19.41 9.67
C ARG A 14 -10.56 -19.96 10.53
N THR A 15 -9.50 -20.46 9.90
CA THR A 15 -8.34 -21.01 10.60
C THR A 15 -7.45 -19.92 11.18
N ASP A 16 -7.25 -18.79 10.48
CA ASP A 16 -6.46 -17.65 10.95
C ASP A 16 -7.09 -16.96 12.19
N PHE A 17 -8.41 -16.78 12.20
CA PHE A 17 -9.12 -16.19 13.35
C PHE A 17 -9.49 -17.20 14.44
N ASN A 18 -9.29 -18.50 14.19
CA ASN A 18 -9.82 -19.60 15.02
C ASN A 18 -11.28 -19.35 15.43
N SER A 19 -12.09 -18.93 14.46
CA SER A 19 -13.49 -18.54 14.66
C SER A 19 -14.28 -18.78 13.38
N ASP A 20 -15.46 -19.35 13.53
CA ASP A 20 -16.49 -19.52 12.50
C ASP A 20 -17.53 -18.38 12.51
N ASP A 21 -17.40 -17.41 13.42
CA ASP A 21 -18.32 -16.28 13.61
C ASP A 21 -17.63 -14.94 13.28
N TYR A 22 -17.11 -14.86 12.04
CA TYR A 22 -16.51 -13.66 11.46
C TYR A 22 -17.34 -13.15 10.28
N ALA A 23 -17.22 -11.85 9.98
CA ALA A 23 -17.86 -11.20 8.86
C ALA A 23 -16.86 -10.37 8.04
N ILE A 24 -17.20 -10.09 6.79
CA ILE A 24 -16.41 -9.22 5.91
C ILE A 24 -16.92 -7.78 6.02
N ALA A 25 -16.03 -6.87 6.41
CA ALA A 25 -16.24 -5.43 6.33
C ALA A 25 -15.84 -4.90 4.96
N CYS A 26 -16.70 -4.05 4.40
CA CYS A 26 -16.44 -3.33 3.15
C CYS A 26 -16.16 -4.31 1.99
N CYS A 27 -14.92 -4.38 1.51
CA CYS A 27 -14.56 -5.24 0.38
C CYS A 27 -14.06 -6.62 0.84
N VAL A 28 -12.99 -6.65 1.64
CA VAL A 28 -12.18 -7.87 1.87
C VAL A 28 -11.65 -8.00 3.31
N SER A 29 -12.10 -7.17 4.25
CA SER A 29 -11.51 -7.14 5.60
C SER A 29 -12.30 -7.98 6.61
N PRO A 30 -11.81 -9.15 7.07
CA PRO A 30 -12.51 -9.97 8.06
C PRO A 30 -12.46 -9.37 9.47
N MET A 31 -13.51 -9.59 10.25
CA MET A 31 -13.55 -9.28 11.69
C MET A 31 -14.44 -10.28 12.45
N VAL A 32 -14.02 -10.67 13.66
CA VAL A 32 -14.88 -11.47 14.56
C VAL A 32 -16.02 -10.60 15.08
N ILE A 33 -17.26 -11.06 14.89
CA ILE A 33 -18.46 -10.27 15.10
C ILE A 33 -18.56 -9.80 16.57
N GLY A 34 -18.73 -8.49 16.76
CA GLY A 34 -18.88 -7.87 18.08
C GLY A 34 -17.62 -7.88 18.96
N LYS A 35 -16.50 -8.45 18.50
CA LYS A 35 -15.24 -8.57 19.25
C LYS A 35 -14.09 -7.79 18.65
N GLN A 36 -14.20 -7.40 17.38
CA GLN A 36 -13.15 -6.69 16.65
C GLN A 36 -13.70 -5.46 15.93
N MET A 37 -12.84 -4.49 15.72
CA MET A 37 -13.07 -3.31 14.89
C MET A 37 -11.77 -2.90 14.18
N GLN A 38 -11.89 -2.21 13.05
CA GLN A 38 -10.74 -1.73 12.28
C GLN A 38 -10.80 -0.20 12.17
N PHE A 39 -9.68 0.48 12.37
CA PHE A 39 -9.53 1.89 12.03
C PHE A 39 -9.27 2.01 10.52
N PHE A 40 -10.17 2.68 9.82
CA PHE A 40 -10.09 2.78 8.36
C PHE A 40 -9.01 3.77 7.91
N GLY A 41 -8.01 3.28 7.18
CA GLY A 41 -6.84 4.06 6.71
C GLY A 41 -6.82 4.40 5.22
N ALA A 42 -7.91 4.20 4.49
CA ALA A 42 -7.95 4.35 3.02
C ALA A 42 -6.82 3.58 2.31
N ARG A 43 -6.07 4.23 1.41
CA ARG A 43 -4.93 3.64 0.68
C ARG A 43 -3.87 4.68 0.36
N ALA A 44 -2.60 4.29 0.42
CA ALA A 44 -1.49 5.06 -0.11
C ALA A 44 -1.22 4.73 -1.59
N ASN A 45 -0.54 5.62 -2.32
CA ASN A 45 -0.20 5.41 -3.72
C ASN A 45 1.28 5.04 -3.89
N LEU A 46 1.59 3.74 -3.83
CA LEU A 46 2.96 3.23 -3.95
C LEU A 46 3.61 3.52 -5.31
N ALA A 47 2.83 3.57 -6.39
CA ALA A 47 3.35 3.93 -7.70
C ALA A 47 3.89 5.38 -7.72
N LYS A 48 3.24 6.28 -6.99
CA LYS A 48 3.69 7.67 -6.85
C LYS A 48 4.92 7.78 -5.93
N THR A 49 4.98 6.97 -4.88
CA THR A 49 6.17 6.85 -4.03
C THR A 49 7.41 6.42 -4.85
N LEU A 50 7.25 5.49 -5.78
CA LEU A 50 8.32 5.11 -6.71
C LEU A 50 8.79 6.28 -7.58
N LEU A 51 7.88 7.08 -8.11
CA LEU A 51 8.26 8.28 -8.89
C LEU A 51 8.96 9.33 -8.01
N TYR A 52 8.58 9.47 -6.74
CA TYR A 52 9.29 10.33 -5.79
C TYR A 52 10.69 9.81 -5.52
N ALA A 53 10.87 8.51 -5.33
CA ALA A 53 12.16 7.88 -5.14
C ALA A 53 13.12 8.15 -6.30
N ILE A 54 12.62 8.11 -7.55
CA ILE A 54 13.40 8.43 -8.74
C ILE A 54 13.70 9.94 -8.83
N ASN A 55 12.71 10.79 -8.54
CA ASN A 55 12.79 12.25 -8.73
C ASN A 55 13.31 13.03 -7.50
N GLY A 56 13.94 12.37 -6.53
CA GLY A 56 14.48 13.05 -5.35
C GLY A 56 13.42 13.66 -4.42
N GLY A 57 12.23 13.07 -4.38
CA GLY A 57 11.08 13.52 -3.59
C GLY A 57 10.25 14.65 -4.23
N VAL A 58 10.57 15.03 -5.46
CA VAL A 58 9.83 16.05 -6.22
C VAL A 58 8.70 15.41 -7.01
N ASP A 59 7.52 16.03 -6.95
CA ASP A 59 6.36 15.62 -7.73
C ASP A 59 6.56 15.83 -9.23
N GLU A 60 6.29 14.79 -10.02
CA GLU A 60 6.58 14.77 -11.45
C GLU A 60 5.72 15.74 -12.26
N LYS A 61 4.55 16.15 -11.75
CA LYS A 61 3.61 17.06 -12.43
C LYS A 61 3.61 18.46 -11.82
N LEU A 62 3.48 18.54 -10.50
CA LEU A 62 3.39 19.79 -9.75
C LEU A 62 4.75 20.47 -9.58
N LYS A 63 5.86 19.74 -9.77
CA LYS A 63 7.24 20.25 -9.63
C LYS A 63 7.54 20.84 -8.25
N ILE A 64 6.86 20.34 -7.21
CA ILE A 64 7.07 20.74 -5.81
C ILE A 64 7.77 19.62 -5.04
N GLN A 65 8.53 19.97 -4.01
CA GLN A 65 9.12 19.01 -3.07
C GLN A 65 8.01 18.48 -2.15
N VAL A 66 7.74 17.17 -2.19
CA VAL A 66 6.73 16.53 -1.34
C VAL A 66 7.40 15.58 -0.34
N GLY A 67 8.23 14.66 -0.85
CA GLY A 67 9.02 13.76 -0.02
C GLY A 67 10.31 14.38 0.48
N PRO A 68 11.12 13.61 1.23
CA PRO A 68 12.46 14.04 1.64
C PRO A 68 13.31 14.40 0.42
N LYS A 69 14.14 15.42 0.56
CA LYS A 69 15.03 15.88 -0.51
C LYS A 69 16.23 14.93 -0.62
N THR A 70 16.24 14.11 -1.65
CA THR A 70 17.35 13.20 -1.98
C THR A 70 17.91 13.52 -3.37
N ALA A 71 19.06 12.94 -3.72
CA ALA A 71 19.56 13.05 -5.08
C ALA A 71 18.66 12.24 -6.03
N PRO A 72 18.21 12.81 -7.16
CA PRO A 72 17.45 12.06 -8.15
C PRO A 72 18.36 11.03 -8.85
N LEU A 73 17.76 9.95 -9.35
CA LEU A 73 18.45 8.98 -10.20
C LEU A 73 18.54 9.56 -11.62
N THR A 74 19.76 9.82 -12.10
CA THR A 74 20.00 10.52 -13.37
C THR A 74 20.63 9.65 -14.44
N ASP A 75 20.80 8.36 -14.19
CA ASP A 75 21.33 7.42 -15.17
C ASP A 75 20.40 7.28 -16.38
N GLU A 76 20.97 7.08 -17.57
CA GLU A 76 20.20 6.88 -18.81
C GLU A 76 19.34 5.62 -18.74
N VAL A 77 19.84 4.58 -18.06
CA VAL A 77 19.13 3.33 -17.79
C VAL A 77 19.06 3.16 -16.28
N LEU A 78 17.84 2.99 -15.77
CA LEU A 78 17.63 2.76 -14.35
C LEU A 78 18.10 1.36 -13.94
N ASP A 79 18.96 1.33 -12.92
CA ASP A 79 19.34 0.10 -12.25
C ASP A 79 18.28 -0.31 -11.22
N TYR A 80 17.89 -1.59 -11.23
CA TYR A 80 16.82 -2.09 -10.37
C TYR A 80 17.16 -1.98 -8.88
N ASP A 81 18.39 -2.35 -8.51
CA ASP A 81 18.80 -2.38 -7.10
C ASP A 81 18.87 -0.95 -6.55
N ALA A 82 19.42 -0.01 -7.31
CA ALA A 82 19.45 1.41 -6.95
C ALA A 82 18.04 2.02 -6.82
N VAL A 83 17.11 1.67 -7.71
CA VAL A 83 15.71 2.12 -7.63
C VAL A 83 15.01 1.54 -6.41
N MET A 84 15.22 0.25 -6.11
CA MET A 84 14.61 -0.41 -4.96
C MET A 84 15.16 0.13 -3.63
N GLU A 85 16.46 0.41 -3.54
CA GLU A 85 17.07 1.03 -2.36
C GLU A 85 16.45 2.43 -2.10
N SER A 86 16.30 3.24 -3.15
CA SER A 86 15.63 4.54 -3.02
C SER A 86 14.14 4.38 -2.67
N LEU A 87 13.43 3.42 -3.28
CA LEU A 87 12.02 3.17 -2.98
C LEU A 87 11.82 2.77 -1.52
N ASP A 88 12.67 1.89 -0.97
CA ASP A 88 12.63 1.46 0.43
C ASP A 88 12.72 2.66 1.38
N HIS A 89 13.70 3.54 1.15
CA HIS A 89 13.83 4.79 1.91
C HIS A 89 12.57 5.69 1.85
N PHE A 90 11.93 5.79 0.68
CA PHE A 90 10.70 6.57 0.52
C PHE A 90 9.46 5.87 1.09
N MET A 91 9.44 4.52 1.15
CA MET A 91 8.39 3.77 1.83
C MET A 91 8.46 3.95 3.34
N ASP A 92 9.66 4.01 3.94
CA ASP A 92 9.85 4.37 5.35
C ASP A 92 9.29 5.75 5.66
N TRP A 93 9.59 6.74 4.82
CA TRP A 93 9.01 8.07 4.96
C TRP A 93 7.49 8.06 4.81
N LEU A 94 6.95 7.32 3.83
CA LEU A 94 5.50 7.24 3.61
C LEU A 94 4.77 6.58 4.79
N ALA A 95 5.38 5.58 5.43
CA ALA A 95 4.75 4.82 6.52
C ALA A 95 4.54 5.64 7.80
N VAL A 96 5.25 6.76 7.97
CA VAL A 96 5.13 7.65 9.15
C VAL A 96 4.24 8.88 8.93
N GLN A 97 3.54 8.97 7.79
CA GLN A 97 2.65 10.10 7.46
C GLN A 97 1.31 10.06 8.21
#